data_AF-A0A6A8APC3-F1
#
_entry.id   AF-A0A6A8APC3-F1
#
_cell.length_a   1.000
_cell.length_b   1.000
_cell.length_c   1.000
_cell.angle_alpha   90.00
_cell.angle_beta   90.00
_cell.angle_gamma   90.00
#
_symmetry.space_group_name_H-M   'P 1'
#
loop_
_entity.id
_entity.type
_entity.pdbx_description
1 polymer ?
#
loop_
_entity_poly.entity_id
_entity_poly.type
_entity_poly.pdbx_seq_one_letter_code
_entity_poly.pdbx_strand_id
1 'polypeptide(L)'
;MDSALIGTAVPILFLIGMGFLSRKFGILKLGDERVLSAYVYYFALPALFFVDLAETSFVAETLSFIFAGIIPIFVVVAIYVLLYVLFKLSKNTIYLLTLSTIFGSLAFFGIPFVTFA
;
A
#
# COMPACT_ATOMS: atom_id res chain seq x y z
N MET A 1 -8.12 16.82 18.58
CA MET A 1 -7.23 16.12 17.62
C MET A 1 -6.81 14.73 18.09
N ASP A 2 -7.32 14.25 19.23
CA ASP A 2 -6.86 12.98 19.84
C ASP A 2 -7.72 11.74 19.49
N SER A 3 -8.99 11.93 19.10
CA SER A 3 -9.91 10.81 18.85
C SER A 3 -9.59 10.00 17.59
N ALA A 4 -9.16 10.64 16.50
CA ALA A 4 -8.83 9.96 15.24
C ALA A 4 -7.56 9.12 15.38
N LEU A 5 -6.57 9.62 16.13
CA LEU A 5 -5.32 8.92 16.36
C LEU A 5 -5.53 7.68 17.22
N ILE A 6 -6.36 7.80 18.27
CA ILE A 6 -6.78 6.66 19.10
C ILE A 6 -7.62 5.68 18.28
N GLY A 7 -8.58 6.18 17.50
CA GLY A 7 -9.48 5.39 16.66
C GLY A 7 -8.77 4.55 15.59
N THR A 8 -7.59 4.98 15.15
CA THR A 8 -6.79 4.24 14.15
C THR A 8 -5.64 3.45 14.78
N ALA A 9 -4.87 4.08 15.68
CA ALA A 9 -3.68 3.44 16.26
C ALA A 9 -4.04 2.28 17.18
N VAL A 10 -5.09 2.41 18.00
CA VAL A 10 -5.47 1.36 18.95
C VAL A 10 -5.88 0.08 18.23
N PRO A 11 -6.79 0.08 17.24
CA PRO A 11 -7.12 -1.14 16.50
C PRO A 11 -5.93 -1.79 15.81
N ILE A 12 -5.03 -1.00 15.20
CA ILE A 12 -3.83 -1.51 14.53
C ILE A 12 -2.91 -2.20 15.56
N LEU A 13 -2.64 -1.54 16.68
CA LEU A 13 -1.79 -2.10 17.73
C LEU A 13 -2.41 -3.36 18.35
N PHE A 14 -3.73 -3.37 18.55
CA PHE A 14 -4.45 -4.55 19.01
C PHE A 14 -4.36 -5.70 18.01
N LEU A 15 -4.54 -5.43 16.71
CA LEU A 15 -4.46 -6.46 15.67
C LEU A 15 -3.04 -7.05 15.58
N ILE A 16 -2.00 -6.20 15.64
CA ILE A 16 -0.60 -6.65 15.72
C ILE A 16 -0.38 -7.49 16.99
N GLY A 17 -0.87 -7.03 18.13
CA GLY A 17 -0.77 -7.75 19.40
C GLY A 17 -1.47 -9.12 19.37
N MET A 18 -2.67 -9.20 18.80
CA MET A 18 -3.39 -10.45 18.61
C MET A 18 -2.65 -11.40 17.67
N GLY A 19 -2.09 -10.89 16.58
CA GLY A 19 -1.24 -11.68 15.68
C GLY A 19 -0.05 -12.29 16.43
N PHE A 20 0.66 -11.47 17.23
CA PHE A 20 1.77 -11.94 18.05
C PHE A 20 1.35 -12.99 19.09
N LEU A 21 0.25 -12.75 19.82
CA LEU A 21 -0.25 -13.68 20.83
C LEU A 21 -0.75 -14.99 20.21
N SER A 22 -1.42 -14.93 19.06
CA SER A 22 -1.90 -16.12 18.34
C SER A 22 -0.74 -17.06 17.96
N ARG A 23 0.41 -16.49 17.61
CA ARG A 23 1.66 -17.23 17.37
C ARG A 23 2.21 -17.83 18.66
N LYS A 24 2.22 -17.06 19.75
CA LYS A 24 2.72 -17.49 21.07
C LYS A 24 1.91 -18.65 21.65
N PHE A 25 0.59 -18.63 21.49
CA PHE A 25 -0.32 -19.68 21.99
C PHE A 25 -0.50 -20.86 21.01
N GLY A 26 0.16 -20.84 19.85
CA GLY A 26 0.11 -21.93 18.88
C GLY A 26 -1.21 -22.04 18.12
N ILE A 27 -2.04 -20.98 18.12
CA ILE A 27 -3.27 -20.91 17.32
C ILE A 27 -2.92 -20.82 15.84
N LEU A 28 -1.93 -19.97 15.50
CA LEU A 28 -1.36 -19.87 14.15
C LEU A 28 0.00 -20.57 14.08
N LYS A 29 0.15 -21.49 13.13
CA LYS A 29 1.39 -22.23 12.86
C LYS A 29 2.31 -21.44 11.93
N LEU A 30 3.56 -21.88 11.81
CA LEU A 30 4.49 -21.34 10.82
C LEU A 30 3.96 -21.70 9.43
N GLY A 31 3.91 -20.73 8.54
CA GLY A 31 3.37 -20.85 7.19
C GLY A 31 1.91 -20.39 7.06
N ASP A 32 1.16 -20.29 8.17
CA ASP A 32 -0.23 -19.78 8.12
C ASP A 32 -0.27 -18.30 7.73
N GLU A 33 0.79 -17.55 8.01
CA GLU A 33 0.96 -16.17 7.55
C GLU A 33 0.82 -16.04 6.04
N ARG A 34 1.28 -17.03 5.26
CA ARG A 34 1.18 -17.02 3.80
C ARG A 34 -0.27 -17.12 3.35
N VAL A 35 -1.05 -18.01 3.96
CA VAL A 35 -2.46 -18.20 3.64
C VAL A 35 -3.28 -16.97 4.01
N LEU A 36 -2.99 -16.37 5.18
CA LEU A 36 -3.63 -15.14 5.61
C LEU A 36 -3.27 -13.96 4.70
N SER A 37 -2.01 -13.82 4.32
CA SER A 37 -1.59 -12.80 3.34
C SER A 37 -2.27 -13.01 2.00
N ALA A 38 -2.30 -14.23 1.47
CA ALA A 38 -2.98 -14.52 0.21
C ALA A 38 -4.48 -14.18 0.28
N TYR A 39 -5.16 -14.52 1.37
CA TYR A 39 -6.55 -14.13 1.58
C TYR A 39 -6.73 -12.60 1.56
N VAL A 40 -5.87 -11.87 2.28
CA VAL A 40 -5.92 -10.41 2.33
C VAL A 40 -5.71 -9.80 0.95
N TYR A 41 -4.68 -10.25 0.22
CA TYR A 41 -4.33 -9.69 -1.09
C TYR A 41 -5.33 -10.03 -2.19
N TYR A 42 -5.82 -11.27 -2.25
CA TYR A 42 -6.65 -11.73 -3.35
C TYR A 42 -8.15 -11.54 -3.12
N PHE A 43 -8.61 -11.44 -1.88
CA PHE A 43 -10.04 -11.36 -1.57
C PHE A 43 -10.39 -10.11 -0.76
N ALA A 44 -9.74 -9.89 0.38
CA ALA A 44 -10.14 -8.80 1.28
C ALA A 44 -9.88 -7.42 0.68
N LEU A 45 -8.69 -7.17 0.13
CA LEU A 45 -8.35 -5.88 -0.47
C LEU A 45 -9.22 -5.55 -1.70
N PRO A 46 -9.41 -6.46 -2.68
CA PRO A 46 -10.33 -6.20 -3.78
C PRO A 46 -11.75 -5.92 -3.29
N ALA A 47 -12.27 -6.71 -2.35
CA ALA A 47 -13.61 -6.49 -1.80
C ALA A 47 -13.73 -5.12 -1.12
N LEU A 48 -12.73 -4.73 -0.32
CA LEU A 48 -12.67 -3.42 0.32
C LEU A 48 -12.70 -2.30 -0.72
N PHE A 49 -11.86 -2.39 -1.76
CA PHE A 49 -11.86 -1.39 -2.83
C PHE A 49 -13.20 -1.30 -3.57
N PHE A 50 -13.87 -2.42 -3.80
CA PHE A 50 -15.20 -2.42 -4.44
C PHE A 50 -16.26 -1.74 -3.56
N VAL A 51 -16.28 -2.05 -2.26
CA VAL A 51 -17.22 -1.43 -1.31
C VAL A 51 -16.94 0.07 -1.19
N ASP A 52 -15.69 0.45 -0.96
CA ASP A 52 -15.30 1.87 -0.83
C ASP A 52 -15.63 2.65 -2.11
N LEU A 53 -15.40 2.06 -3.29
CA LEU A 53 -15.74 2.68 -4.57
C LEU A 53 -17.25 2.86 -4.74
N ALA A 54 -18.06 1.88 -4.32
CA ALA A 54 -19.51 1.95 -4.41
C ALA A 54 -20.11 3.02 -3.48
N GLU A 55 -19.47 3.28 -2.34
CA GLU A 55 -19.87 4.31 -1.38
C GLU A 55 -19.31 5.70 -1.71
N THR A 56 -18.31 5.79 -2.59
CA THR A 56 -17.67 7.05 -2.96
C THR A 56 -18.56 7.88 -3.89
N SER A 57 -18.96 9.07 -3.44
CA SER A 57 -19.65 10.06 -4.29
C SER A 57 -18.65 10.84 -5.16
N PHE A 58 -18.85 10.81 -6.48
CA PHE A 58 -18.02 11.54 -7.45
C PHE A 58 -18.46 13.01 -7.58
N VAL A 59 -18.18 13.79 -6.54
CA VAL A 59 -18.36 15.25 -6.53
C VAL A 59 -17.05 15.97 -6.83
N ALA A 60 -17.12 17.27 -7.15
CA ALA A 60 -15.95 18.06 -7.53
C ALA A 60 -14.82 18.05 -6.48
N GLU A 61 -15.16 18.01 -5.20
CA GLU A 61 -14.19 17.91 -4.10
C GLU A 61 -13.46 16.56 -4.11
N THR A 62 -14.20 15.44 -4.18
CA THR A 62 -13.63 14.09 -4.30
C THR A 62 -12.73 13.98 -5.53
N LEU A 63 -13.17 14.51 -6.68
CA LEU A 63 -12.36 14.50 -7.90
C LEU A 63 -11.09 15.33 -7.73
N SER A 64 -11.18 16.51 -7.10
CA SER A 64 -10.01 17.35 -6.81
C SER A 64 -9.03 16.64 -5.90
N PHE A 65 -9.51 15.90 -4.89
CA PHE A 65 -8.69 15.07 -4.02
C PHE A 65 -8.00 13.92 -4.78
N ILE A 66 -8.74 13.22 -5.65
CA ILE A 66 -8.19 12.17 -6.53
C ILE A 66 -7.07 12.75 -7.41
N PHE A 67 -7.32 13.88 -8.07
CA PHE A 67 -6.31 14.53 -8.92
C PHE A 67 -5.12 15.05 -8.10
N ALA A 68 -5.34 15.59 -6.90
CA ALA A 68 -4.27 16.02 -6.00
C ALA A 68 -3.35 14.85 -5.58
N GLY A 69 -3.89 13.63 -5.45
CA GLY A 69 -3.10 12.42 -5.19
C GLY A 69 -2.38 11.88 -6.43
N ILE A 70 -3.02 11.93 -7.59
CA ILE A 70 -2.52 11.32 -8.83
C ILE A 70 -1.50 12.21 -9.57
N ILE A 71 -1.76 13.52 -9.66
CA ILE A 71 -0.93 14.46 -10.43
C ILE A 71 0.55 14.44 -9.99
N PRO A 72 0.90 14.49 -8.69
CA PRO A 72 2.29 14.45 -8.26
C PRO A 72 3.04 13.21 -8.75
N ILE A 73 2.37 12.05 -8.80
CA ILE A 73 2.97 10.81 -9.29
C ILE A 73 3.37 10.96 -10.76
N PHE A 74 2.45 11.44 -11.60
CA PHE A 74 2.73 11.68 -13.02
C PHE A 74 3.82 12.74 -13.23
N VAL A 75 3.82 13.81 -12.42
CA VAL A 75 4.86 14.85 -12.47
C VAL A 75 6.23 14.27 -12.14
N VAL A 76 6.35 13.46 -11.08
CA VAL A 76 7.63 12.86 -10.70
C VAL A 76 8.11 11.85 -11.75
N VAL A 77 7.21 11.02 -12.29
CA VAL A 77 7.54 10.11 -13.40
C VAL A 77 8.00 10.89 -14.64
N ALA A 78 7.33 12.00 -14.99
CA ALA A 78 7.75 12.86 -16.09
C ALA A 78 9.14 13.47 -15.86
N ILE A 79 9.46 13.87 -14.63
CA ILE A 79 10.81 14.32 -14.25
C ILE A 79 11.83 13.21 -14.46
N TYR A 80 11.55 11.97 -14.03
CA TYR A 80 12.47 10.85 -14.23
C TYR A 80 12.71 10.52 -15.71
N VAL A 81 11.66 10.59 -16.53
CA VAL A 81 11.78 10.43 -17.98
C VAL A 81 12.58 11.59 -18.60
N LEU A 82 12.39 12.82 -18.14
CA LEU A 82 13.18 13.96 -18.60
C LEU A 82 14.66 13.77 -18.24
N LEU A 83 14.96 13.36 -17.01
CA LEU A 83 16.32 13.06 -16.55
C LEU A 83 16.95 11.91 -17.35
N TYR A 84 16.17 10.90 -17.72
CA TYR A 84 16.62 9.83 -18.60
C TYR A 84 17.12 10.37 -19.93
N VAL A 85 16.32 11.23 -20.57
CA VAL A 85 16.61 11.73 -21.91
C VAL A 85 17.79 12.70 -21.88
N LEU A 86 17.85 13.58 -20.87
CA LEU A 86 18.91 14.59 -20.74
C LEU A 86 20.26 14.00 -20.29
N PHE A 87 20.24 13.08 -19.32
CA PHE A 87 21.47 12.56 -18.70
C PHE A 87 21.81 11.13 -19.13
N LYS A 88 21.02 10.52 -20.03
CA LYS A 88 21.18 9.13 -20.50
C LYS A 88 21.35 8.14 -19.34
N LEU A 89 20.53 8.29 -18.30
CA LEU A 89 20.55 7.41 -17.14
C LEU A 89 20.35 5.95 -17.57
N SER A 90 20.92 5.00 -16.82
CA SER A 90 20.67 3.59 -17.11
C SER A 90 19.19 3.26 -16.88
N LYS A 91 18.64 2.33 -17.68
CA LYS A 91 17.26 1.86 -17.51
C LYS A 91 17.01 1.35 -16.08
N ASN A 92 18.00 0.67 -15.51
CA ASN A 92 17.96 0.17 -14.13
C ASN A 92 17.78 1.31 -13.11
N THR A 93 18.48 2.44 -13.30
CA THR A 93 18.36 3.60 -12.43
C THR A 93 16.93 4.15 -12.42
N ILE A 94 16.28 4.22 -13.58
CA ILE A 94 14.90 4.73 -13.68
C ILE A 94 13.90 3.75 -13.10
N TYR A 95 14.08 2.45 -13.33
CA TYR A 95 13.23 1.44 -12.71
C TYR A 95 13.27 1.55 -11.19
N LEU A 96 14.46 1.72 -10.60
CA LEU A 96 14.62 1.89 -9.15
C LEU A 96 14.00 3.20 -8.64
N LEU A 97 14.19 4.32 -9.34
CA LEU A 97 13.61 5.61 -8.96
C LEU A 97 12.07 5.60 -9.02
N THR A 98 11.49 5.05 -10.09
CA THR A 98 10.04 4.94 -10.25
C THR A 98 9.44 4.00 -9.20
N LEU A 99 10.04 2.82 -8.99
CA LEU A 99 9.55 1.86 -7.99
C LEU A 99 9.61 2.44 -6.56
N SER A 100 10.70 3.08 -6.17
CA SER A 100 10.84 3.67 -4.83
C SER A 100 9.86 4.83 -4.59
N THR A 101 9.48 5.55 -5.63
CA THR A 101 8.56 6.69 -5.53
C THR A 101 7.10 6.26 -5.43
N ILE A 102 6.68 5.30 -6.27
CA ILE A 102 5.29 4.83 -6.31
C ILE A 102 5.03 3.86 -5.16
N PHE A 103 5.99 2.99 -4.86
CA PHE A 103 5.93 2.03 -3.77
C PHE A 103 6.83 2.46 -2.60
N GLY A 104 6.62 3.66 -2.06
CA GLY A 104 7.28 4.06 -0.81
C GLY A 104 7.03 3.05 0.34
N SER A 105 5.95 2.26 0.25
CA SER A 105 5.59 1.16 1.14
C SER A 105 6.10 -0.22 0.69
N LEU A 106 7.11 -0.32 -0.18
CA LEU A 106 7.67 -1.60 -0.66
C LEU A 106 7.98 -2.57 0.51
N ALA A 107 8.41 -2.04 1.66
CA ALA A 107 8.65 -2.83 2.87
C ALA A 107 7.37 -3.40 3.51
N PHE A 108 6.23 -2.71 3.40
CA PHE A 108 4.96 -3.07 4.04
C PHE A 108 4.05 -3.92 3.14
N PHE A 109 3.93 -3.57 1.85
CA PHE A 109 3.12 -4.32 0.88
C PHE A 109 3.94 -5.13 -0.12
N GLY A 110 5.11 -4.65 -0.52
CA GLY A 110 5.93 -5.26 -1.57
C GLY A 110 6.62 -6.55 -1.15
N ILE A 111 7.25 -6.59 0.02
CA ILE A 111 7.93 -7.80 0.53
C ILE A 111 6.91 -8.94 0.71
N PRO A 112 5.75 -8.74 1.39
CA PRO A 112 4.80 -9.82 1.53
C PRO A 112 4.18 -10.24 0.19
N PHE A 113 3.89 -9.30 -0.71
CA PHE A 113 3.38 -9.63 -2.04
C PHE A 113 4.37 -10.46 -2.86
N VAL A 114 5.64 -10.08 -2.93
CA VAL A 114 6.66 -10.82 -3.70
C VAL A 114 7.04 -12.15 -3.03
N THR A 115 6.99 -12.24 -1.70
CA THR A 115 7.44 -13.42 -0.95
C THR A 115 6.32 -14.44 -0.74
N PHE A 116 5.07 -14.00 -0.61
CA PHE A 116 3.96 -14.84 -0.16
C PHE A 116 2.82 -15.00 -1.18
N ALA A 117 2.64 -14.07 -2.12
CA ALA A 117 1.65 -14.18 -3.20
C ALA A 117 2.18 -15.08 -4.34
#